data_AF-G3HQI9-F1
#
_entry.id   AF-G3HQI9-F1
#
_cell.length_a   1.000
_cell.length_b   1.000
_cell.length_c   1.000
_cell.angle_alpha   90.00
_cell.angle_beta   90.00
_cell.angle_gamma   90.00
#
_symmetry.space_group_name_H-M   'P 1'
#
loop_
_entity.id
_entity.type
_entity.pdbx_description
1 polymer ?
#
loop_
_entity_poly.entity_id
_entity_poly.type
_entity_poly.pdbx_seq_one_letter_code
_entity_poly.pdbx_strand_id
1 'polypeptide(L)' 'MLPTFKQPKTLQLWRQPKYPQKSAIRRNKLDHYAIIKFPLTTESAMKKIADNMLVFIVDVKANKHQIKQAMKKLYDTDVA' A
#
# COMPACT_ATOMS: atom_id res chain seq x y z
N MET A 1 -38.02 -40.99 -1.99
CA MET A 1 -37.27 -39.73 -2.15
C MET A 1 -38.16 -38.74 -2.89
N LEU A 2 -38.36 -37.52 -2.37
CA LEU A 2 -39.15 -36.49 -3.05
C LEU A 2 -38.33 -35.83 -4.16
N PRO A 3 -38.93 -35.51 -5.32
CA PRO A 3 -38.23 -34.80 -6.39
C PRO A 3 -37.82 -33.40 -5.92
N THR A 4 -36.55 -33.05 -6.13
CA THR A 4 -35.97 -31.76 -5.74
C THR A 4 -35.75 -30.90 -6.98
N PHE A 5 -36.46 -29.79 -7.08
CA PHE A 5 -36.28 -28.84 -8.19
C PHE A 5 -34.96 -28.07 -8.05
N LYS A 6 -34.18 -27.95 -9.13
CA LYS A 6 -32.92 -27.19 -9.18
C LYS A 6 -33.03 -26.06 -10.20
N GLN A 7 -32.55 -24.88 -9.83
CA GLN A 7 -32.54 -23.74 -10.73
C GLN A 7 -31.62 -24.02 -11.94
N PRO A 8 -32.08 -23.81 -13.19
CA PRO A 8 -31.25 -23.96 -14.37
C PRO A 8 -30.25 -22.81 -14.47
N LYS A 9 -29.13 -23.05 -15.17
CA LYS A 9 -28.15 -22.00 -15.44
C LYS A 9 -28.73 -21.02 -16.46
N THR A 10 -28.75 -19.75 -16.10
CA THR A 10 -29.22 -18.65 -16.93
C THR A 10 -28.07 -17.71 -17.27
N LEU A 11 -28.23 -16.91 -18.32
CA LEU A 11 -27.25 -15.89 -18.70
C LEU A 11 -27.20 -14.79 -17.64
N GLN A 12 -26.02 -14.57 -17.06
CA GLN A 12 -25.78 -13.48 -16.10
C GLN A 12 -25.06 -12.34 -16.80
N LEU A 13 -25.74 -11.20 -16.98
CA LEU A 13 -25.14 -9.99 -17.54
C LEU A 13 -24.18 -9.34 -16.54
N TRP A 14 -23.11 -8.73 -17.06
CA TRP A 14 -22.19 -7.92 -16.26
C TRP A 14 -22.90 -6.67 -15.72
N ARG A 15 -22.58 -6.28 -14.48
CA ARG A 15 -23.17 -5.08 -13.85
C ARG A 15 -22.70 -3.82 -14.57
N GLN A 16 -23.64 -3.02 -15.08
CA GLN A 16 -23.41 -1.68 -15.64
C GLN A 16 -24.37 -0.68 -14.98
N PRO A 17 -24.06 -0.19 -13.77
CA PRO A 17 -24.92 0.75 -13.07
C PRO A 17 -24.97 2.11 -13.79
N LYS A 18 -26.13 2.77 -13.79
CA LYS A 18 -26.33 4.07 -14.44
C LYS A 18 -25.64 5.24 -13.72
N TYR A 19 -25.27 5.06 -12.46
CA TYR A 19 -24.66 6.08 -11.61
C TYR A 19 -23.55 5.47 -10.75
N PRO A 20 -22.53 6.25 -10.35
CA PRO A 20 -21.45 5.76 -9.52
C PRO A 20 -21.93 5.50 -8.08
N GLN A 21 -21.40 4.46 -7.45
CA GLN A 21 -21.75 4.11 -6.06
C GLN A 21 -21.23 5.15 -5.05
N LYS A 22 -20.13 5.85 -5.37
CA LYS A 22 -19.57 6.93 -4.56
C LYS A 22 -19.51 8.19 -5.42
N SER A 23 -19.97 9.30 -4.86
CA SER A 23 -19.95 10.60 -5.52
C SER A 23 -18.52 11.16 -5.69
N ALA A 24 -17.59 10.77 -4.82
CA ALA A 24 -16.21 11.25 -4.82
C ALA A 24 -15.19 10.12 -4.78
N ILE A 25 -14.03 10.38 -5.39
CA ILE A 25 -12.87 9.48 -5.40
C ILE A 25 -12.23 9.45 -4.01
N ARG A 26 -11.90 8.25 -3.52
CA ARG A 26 -11.18 8.08 -2.25
C ARG A 26 -9.72 8.49 -2.44
N ARG A 27 -9.21 9.36 -1.56
CA ARG A 27 -7.78 9.68 -1.49
C ARG A 27 -6.99 8.57 -0.79
N ASN A 28 -5.76 8.34 -1.24
CA ASN A 28 -4.82 7.50 -0.52
C ASN A 28 -4.44 8.18 0.80
N LYS A 29 -4.35 7.39 1.87
CA LYS A 29 -3.98 7.87 3.21
C LYS A 29 -2.50 7.65 3.54
N LEU A 30 -1.85 6.75 2.80
CA LEU A 30 -0.44 6.39 2.97
C LEU A 30 0.36 7.06 1.86
N ASP A 31 0.59 8.35 2.03
CA ASP A 31 1.47 9.12 1.13
C ASP A 31 2.93 8.93 1.54
N HIS A 32 3.87 9.35 0.70
CA HIS A 32 5.32 9.13 0.91
C HIS A 32 5.81 9.68 2.26
N TYR A 33 5.32 10.85 2.66
CA TYR A 33 5.61 11.47 3.97
C TYR A 33 4.91 10.78 5.15
N ALA A 34 3.78 10.10 4.91
CA ALA A 34 3.12 9.32 5.94
C ALA A 34 3.83 7.97 6.16
N ILE A 35 4.44 7.43 5.09
CA ILE A 35 5.22 6.20 5.13
C ILE A 35 6.51 6.42 5.92
N ILE A 36 7.33 7.42 5.55
CA ILE A 36 8.62 7.70 6.17
C ILE A 36 8.43 8.79 7.23
N LYS A 37 8.54 8.44 8.52
CA LYS A 37 8.24 9.37 9.61
C LYS A 37 9.46 10.19 10.02
N PHE A 38 10.52 9.53 10.47
CA PHE A 38 11.76 10.19 10.86
C PHE A 38 12.95 9.20 10.84
N PRO A 39 14.18 9.69 10.66
CA PRO A 39 15.37 8.86 10.77
C PRO A 39 15.55 8.38 12.22
N LEU A 40 16.08 7.17 12.39
CA LEU A 40 16.46 6.65 13.69
C LEU A 40 17.90 7.07 13.99
N THR A 41 18.11 7.87 15.04
CA THR A 41 19.40 8.45 15.40
C THR A 41 20.03 7.79 16.63
N THR A 42 19.82 6.49 16.84
CA THR A 42 20.47 5.76 17.94
C THR A 42 21.95 5.50 17.63
N GLU A 43 22.79 5.29 18.64
CA GLU A 43 24.22 5.02 18.41
C GLU A 43 24.45 3.85 17.44
N SER A 44 23.66 2.79 17.55
CA SER A 44 23.70 1.64 16.65
C SER A 44 23.29 2.00 15.22
N ALA A 45 22.32 2.90 15.04
CA ALA A 45 21.90 3.38 13.72
C ALA A 45 22.94 4.33 13.12
N MET A 46 23.53 5.21 13.94
CA MET A 46 24.61 6.10 13.52
C MET A 46 25.83 5.31 13.04
N LYS A 47 26.16 4.19 13.69
CA LYS A 47 27.22 3.28 13.21
C LYS A 47 26.90 2.69 11.83
N LYS A 48 25.65 2.30 11.57
CA LYS A 48 25.21 1.73 10.27
C LYS A 48 25.25 2.72 9.11
N ILE A 49 25.18 4.03 9.39
CA ILE A 49 25.33 5.06 8.36
C ILE A 49 26.72 5.00 7.71
N ALA A 50 27.76 4.59 8.46
CA ALA A 50 29.10 4.37 7.90
C ALA A 50 29.12 3.21 6.88
N ASP A 51 28.23 2.23 7.03
CA ASP A 51 28.09 1.09 6.13
C ASP A 51 27.13 1.36 4.95
N ASN A 52 26.85 2.64 4.64
CA ASN A 52 25.87 3.09 3.64
C ASN A 52 24.41 2.65 3.91
N MET A 53 24.07 2.30 5.15
CA MET A 53 22.72 1.91 5.55
C MET A 53 22.02 3.02 6.34
N LEU A 54 20.93 3.57 5.80
CA LEU A 54 20.07 4.49 6.54
C LEU A 54 18.99 3.73 7.31
N VAL A 55 18.74 4.14 8.54
CA VAL A 55 17.73 3.53 9.41
C VAL A 55 16.61 4.55 9.66
N PHE A 56 15.38 4.16 9.38
CA PHE A 56 14.20 5.01 9.52
C PHE A 56 13.13 4.31 10.34
N ILE A 57 12.31 5.13 11.01
CA ILE A 57 11.03 4.69 11.56
C ILE A 57 9.95 4.94 10.51
N VAL A 58 9.16 3.90 10.24
CA VAL A 58 8.19 3.83 9.15
C VAL A 58 6.79 3.54 9.71
N ASP A 59 5.74 3.87 8.97
CA ASP A 59 4.39 3.42 9.30
C ASP A 59 4.23 1.89 9.28
N VAL A 60 3.51 1.35 10.26
CA VAL A 60 3.31 -0.10 10.46
C VAL A 60 2.60 -0.75 9.27
N LYS A 61 1.78 0.00 8.52
CA LYS A 61 1.04 -0.53 7.37
C LYS A 61 1.81 -0.46 6.06
N ALA A 62 3.01 0.14 6.04
CA ALA A 62 3.78 0.31 4.82
C ALA A 62 4.45 -1.01 4.39
N ASN A 63 4.36 -1.31 3.10
CA ASN A 63 5.08 -2.45 2.50
C ASN A 63 6.46 -2.02 1.98
N LYS A 64 7.41 -2.95 1.86
CA LYS A 64 8.78 -2.72 1.39
C LYS A 64 8.84 -2.00 0.04
N HIS A 65 7.96 -2.35 -0.90
CA HIS A 65 7.90 -1.67 -2.20
C HIS A 65 7.50 -0.19 -2.08
N GLN A 66 6.56 0.12 -1.17
CA GLN A 66 6.13 1.50 -0.93
C GLN A 66 7.25 2.30 -0.26
N ILE A 67 7.99 1.69 0.67
CA ILE A 67 9.15 2.31 1.32
C ILE A 67 10.24 2.62 0.29
N LYS A 68 10.56 1.67 -0.61
CA LYS A 68 11.53 1.89 -1.70
C LYS A 68 11.11 3.04 -2.61
N GLN A 69 9.84 3.11 -2.99
CA GLN A 69 9.31 4.22 -3.80
C GLN A 69 9.32 5.56 -3.06
N ALA A 70 8.98 5.57 -1.77
CA ALA A 70 8.98 6.78 -0.96
C ALA A 70 10.41 7.31 -0.74
N MET A 71 11.38 6.43 -0.47
CA MET A 71 12.80 6.80 -0.34
C MET A 71 13.34 7.39 -1.63
N LYS A 72 13.05 6.75 -2.77
CA LYS A 72 13.44 7.25 -4.08
C LYS A 72 12.82 8.62 -4.40
N LYS A 73 11.60 8.91 -3.93
CA LYS A 73 10.94 10.20 -4.19
C LYS A 73 11.33 11.32 -3.24
N LEU A 74 11.61 11.01 -1.98
CA LEU A 74 11.91 12.01 -0.97
C LEU A 74 13.40 12.36 -0.90
N TYR A 75 14.27 11.38 -1.16
CA TYR A 75 15.71 11.51 -1.00
C TYR A 75 16.50 11.16 -2.27
N ASP A 76 15.81 10.93 -3.41
CA ASP A 76 16.41 10.55 -4.70
C ASP A 76 17.45 9.41 -4.59
N THR A 77 17.26 8.53 -3.60
CA THR A 77 18.20 7.45 -3.31
C THR A 77 17.66 6.13 -3.87
N ASP A 78 18.48 5.43 -4.65
CA ASP A 78 18.15 4.08 -5.10
C ASP A 78 18.50 3.06 -4.01
N VAL A 79 17.46 2.48 -3.39
CA VAL A 79 17.58 1.43 -2.40
C VAL A 79 17.78 0.09 -3.11
N ALA A 80 18.83 -0.66 -2.76
CA ALA A 80 19.05 -2.02 -3.24
C ALA A 80 17.90 -2.95 -2.81
#